data_AF-K1Y357-F1
#
_entry.id   AF-K1Y357-F1
#
_cell.length_a   1.000
_cell.length_b   1.000
_cell.length_c   1.000
_cell.angle_alpha   90.00
_cell.angle_beta   90.00
_cell.angle_gamma   90.00
#
_symmetry.space_group_name_H-M   'P 1'
#
loop_
_entity.id
_entity.type
_entity.pdbx_description
1 polymer ?
#
loop_
_entity_poly.entity_id
_entity_poly.type
_entity_poly.pdbx_seq_one_letter_code
_entity_poly.pdbx_strand_id
1 'polypeptide(L)'
;ERVLAHAEGCSVIVKAAAVADYRPETLHEHKVKKENIEKELVLEKNPDILFELGKQKKSGQVLVGFAAESKNLAEEGLKKLRKKNLDLIAVNDIGGDRTGFESETNQLLLITRSGTETLPFTSKAHTADLLWDRIVALL
;
A
#
# COMPACT_ATOMS: atom_id res chain seq x y z
N GLU A 1 -6.68 -10.51 -7.46
CA GLU A 1 -7.94 -10.98 -8.11
C GLU A 1 -9.14 -10.92 -7.18
N ARG A 2 -9.16 -11.58 -6.01
CA ARG A 2 -10.31 -11.56 -5.09
C ARG A 2 -10.79 -10.16 -4.66
N VAL A 3 -9.87 -9.23 -4.40
CA VAL A 3 -10.22 -7.86 -3.97
C VAL A 3 -11.08 -7.13 -5.01
N LEU A 4 -10.84 -7.32 -6.31
CA LEU A 4 -11.60 -6.64 -7.37
C LEU A 4 -13.07 -7.09 -7.36
N ALA A 5 -13.33 -8.37 -7.09
CA ALA A 5 -14.69 -8.92 -7.03
C ALA A 5 -15.52 -8.37 -5.85
N HIS A 6 -14.87 -7.92 -4.77
CA HIS A 6 -15.55 -7.36 -3.60
C HIS A 6 -15.61 -5.83 -3.62
N ALA A 7 -14.76 -5.18 -4.43
CA ALA A 7 -14.59 -3.74 -4.42
C ALA A 7 -15.91 -2.98 -4.65
N GLU A 8 -16.80 -3.51 -5.48
CA GLU A 8 -18.08 -2.87 -5.81
C GLU A 8 -19.00 -2.68 -4.60
N GLY A 9 -18.96 -3.58 -3.61
CA GLY A 9 -19.80 -3.53 -2.42
C GLY A 9 -19.21 -2.74 -1.25
N CYS A 10 -18.01 -2.18 -1.39
CA CYS A 10 -17.30 -1.50 -0.31
C CYS A 10 -17.40 0.03 -0.43
N SER A 11 -17.73 0.73 0.65
CA SER A 11 -17.63 2.20 0.70
C SER A 11 -16.19 2.67 0.90
N VAL A 12 -15.39 1.89 1.61
CA VAL A 12 -13.97 2.18 1.90
C VAL A 12 -13.12 0.97 1.55
N ILE A 13 -12.03 1.19 0.83
CA ILE A 13 -11.05 0.15 0.49
C ILE A 13 -9.68 0.61 0.97
N VAL A 14 -9.11 -0.12 1.94
CA VAL A 14 -7.78 0.16 2.50
C VAL A 14 -6.76 -0.87 2.02
N LYS A 15 -5.83 -0.44 1.16
CA LYS A 15 -4.79 -1.30 0.59
C LYS A 15 -3.49 -1.21 1.39
N ALA A 16 -3.52 -1.78 2.61
CA ALA A 16 -2.38 -1.83 3.53
C ALA A 16 -1.41 -3.00 3.29
N ALA A 17 -1.81 -4.02 2.52
CA ALA A 17 -0.95 -5.19 2.28
C ALA A 17 0.27 -4.83 1.40
N ALA A 18 1.45 -5.33 1.78
CA ALA A 18 2.66 -5.30 0.96
C ALA A 18 2.57 -6.36 -0.16
N VAL A 19 1.93 -6.00 -1.27
CA VAL A 19 1.75 -6.89 -2.42
C VAL A 19 3.07 -6.97 -3.20
N ALA A 20 3.54 -8.18 -3.51
CA ALA A 20 4.74 -8.37 -4.30
C ALA A 20 4.58 -7.81 -5.73
N ASP A 21 5.57 -7.04 -6.20
CA ASP A 21 5.57 -6.48 -7.56
C ASP A 21 5.84 -7.53 -8.64
N TYR A 22 6.44 -8.66 -8.27
CA TYR A 22 6.83 -9.74 -9.17
C TYR A 22 6.44 -11.10 -8.59
N ARG A 23 6.33 -12.10 -9.46
CA ARG A 23 6.17 -13.52 -9.11
C ARG A 23 7.15 -14.38 -9.93
N PRO A 24 7.50 -15.59 -9.47
CA PRO A 24 8.21 -16.55 -10.31
C PRO A 24 7.46 -16.78 -11.63
N GLU A 25 8.17 -16.74 -12.74
CA GLU A 25 7.59 -17.00 -14.06
C GLU A 25 7.14 -18.46 -14.19
N THR A 26 7.89 -19.39 -13.60
CA THR A 26 7.54 -20.81 -13.55
C THR A 26 7.10 -21.22 -12.16
N LEU A 27 5.90 -21.79 -12.05
CA LEU A 27 5.39 -22.40 -10.82
C LEU A 27 5.60 -23.91 -10.88
N HIS A 28 6.13 -24.50 -9.81
CA HIS A 28 6.23 -25.96 -9.67
C HIS A 28 5.18 -26.48 -8.69
N GLU A 29 4.43 -27.52 -9.08
CA GLU A 29 3.40 -28.14 -8.24
C GLU A 29 3.99 -28.88 -7.01
N HIS A 30 5.27 -29.23 -7.09
CA HIS A 30 5.97 -29.98 -6.05
C HIS A 30 7.28 -29.28 -5.68
N LYS A 31 7.76 -29.55 -4.46
CA LYS A 31 9.04 -29.06 -3.97
C LYS A 31 10.16 -29.45 -4.95
N VAL A 32 10.86 -28.44 -5.48
CA VAL A 32 12.03 -28.65 -6.33
C VAL A 32 13.16 -29.23 -5.47
N LYS A 33 13.72 -30.36 -5.89
CA LYS A 33 14.88 -30.98 -5.22
C LYS A 33 16.13 -30.15 -5.48
N LYS A 34 17.07 -30.16 -4.54
CA LYS A 34 18.27 -29.31 -4.57
C LYS A 34 19.09 -29.48 -5.85
N GLU A 35 19.14 -30.70 -6.41
CA GLU A 35 19.88 -31.02 -7.63
C GLU A 35 19.25 -30.41 -8.89
N ASN A 36 17.97 -30.05 -8.83
CA ASN A 36 17.16 -29.54 -9.93
C ASN A 36 16.84 -28.04 -9.78
N ILE A 37 17.43 -27.35 -8.80
CA ILE A 37 17.27 -25.91 -8.64
C ILE A 37 18.20 -25.23 -9.64
N GLU A 38 17.61 -24.51 -10.59
CA GLU A 38 18.33 -23.63 -11.51
C GLU A 38 19.09 -22.55 -10.74
N LYS A 39 20.19 -22.06 -11.31
CA LYS A 39 20.99 -20.99 -10.70
C LYS A 39 20.30 -19.63 -10.70
N GLU A 40 19.30 -19.45 -11.57
CA GLU A 40 18.60 -18.20 -11.80
C GLU A 40 17.11 -18.33 -11.47
N LEU A 41 16.54 -17.29 -10.86
CA LEU A 41 15.10 -17.18 -10.64
C LEU A 41 14.54 -16.15 -11.61
N VAL A 42 13.82 -16.62 -12.62
CA VAL A 42 13.16 -15.74 -13.59
C VAL A 42 11.84 -15.25 -13.00
N LEU A 43 11.64 -13.93 -13.05
CA LEU A 43 10.48 -13.24 -12.45
C LEU A 43 9.69 -12.50 -13.53
N GLU A 44 8.37 -12.55 -13.42
CA GLU A 44 7.46 -11.73 -14.22
C GLU A 44 6.69 -10.74 -13.33
N LYS A 45 6.23 -9.62 -13.91
CA LYS A 45 5.51 -8.56 -13.17
C LYS A 45 4.12 -9.04 -12.74
N ASN A 46 3.74 -8.67 -11.51
CA ASN A 46 2.37 -8.83 -11.05
C ASN A 46 1.47 -7.71 -11.57
N PRO A 47 0.17 -8.01 -11.80
CA PRO A 47 -0.82 -6.97 -12.06
C PRO A 47 -0.89 -5.98 -10.90
N ASP A 48 -1.03 -4.71 -11.24
CA ASP A 48 -1.08 -3.63 -10.27
C ASP A 48 -2.50 -3.46 -9.72
N ILE A 49 -2.82 -4.24 -8.68
CA ILE A 49 -4.19 -4.32 -8.13
C ILE A 49 -4.70 -2.95 -7.67
N LEU A 50 -3.85 -2.11 -7.08
CA LEU A 50 -4.26 -0.80 -6.58
C LEU A 50 -4.58 0.16 -7.73
N PHE A 51 -3.85 0.08 -8.84
CA PHE A 51 -4.16 0.84 -10.04
C PHE A 51 -5.50 0.43 -10.65
N GLU A 52 -5.75 -0.88 -10.75
CA GLU A 52 -7.01 -1.38 -11.31
C GLU A 52 -8.20 -1.02 -10.42
N LEU A 53 -8.05 -1.05 -9.08
CA LEU A 53 -9.05 -0.50 -8.17
C LEU A 53 -9.30 0.98 -8.41
N GLY A 54 -8.26 1.77 -8.61
CA GLY A 54 -8.38 3.20 -8.92
C GLY A 54 -9.15 3.49 -10.20
N LYS A 55 -9.02 2.65 -11.23
CA LYS A 55 -9.80 2.75 -12.47
C LYS A 55 -11.26 2.39 -12.30
N GLN A 56 -11.55 1.39 -11.46
CA GLN A 56 -12.90 0.88 -11.23
C GLN A 56 -13.63 1.61 -10.10
N LYS A 57 -12.95 2.54 -9.42
CA LYS A 57 -13.48 3.30 -8.28
C LYS A 57 -14.74 4.06 -8.69
N LYS A 58 -15.84 3.78 -7.98
CA LYS A 58 -17.13 4.45 -8.15
C LYS A 58 -17.21 5.74 -7.33
N SER A 59 -18.13 6.61 -7.72
CA SER A 59 -18.43 7.82 -6.93
C SER A 59 -18.91 7.44 -5.53
N GLY A 60 -18.45 8.16 -4.50
CA GLY A 60 -18.75 7.85 -3.10
C GLY A 60 -17.89 6.76 -2.46
N GLN A 61 -16.96 6.13 -3.22
CA GLN A 61 -15.98 5.22 -2.64
C GLN A 61 -14.70 5.95 -2.23
N VAL A 62 -14.15 5.58 -1.08
CA VAL A 62 -12.85 6.04 -0.59
C VAL A 62 -11.81 4.94 -0.81
N LEU A 63 -10.78 5.26 -1.59
CA LEU A 63 -9.65 4.36 -1.86
C LEU A 63 -8.39 4.86 -1.18
N VAL A 64 -7.88 4.07 -0.25
CA VAL A 64 -6.72 4.37 0.58
C VAL A 64 -5.56 3.46 0.20
N GLY A 65 -4.40 4.05 -0.12
CA GLY A 65 -3.15 3.33 -0.36
C GLY A 65 -2.16 3.48 0.79
N PHE A 66 -1.19 2.58 0.83
CA PHE A 66 0.00 2.71 1.67
C PHE A 66 1.25 2.75 0.79
N ALA A 67 2.27 3.47 1.26
CA ALA A 67 3.60 3.46 0.67
C ALA A 67 4.66 3.45 1.77
N ALA A 68 5.82 2.91 1.44
CA ALA A 68 7.01 2.96 2.26
C ALA A 68 8.10 3.62 1.40
N GLU A 69 8.58 4.79 1.83
CA GLU A 69 9.57 5.57 1.09
C GLU A 69 10.76 5.87 1.97
N SER A 70 11.96 5.91 1.39
CA SER A 70 13.18 6.25 2.09
C SER A 70 13.61 7.72 1.90
N LYS A 71 13.08 8.38 0.86
CA LYS A 71 13.37 9.77 0.49
C LYS A 71 12.18 10.38 -0.23
N ASN A 72 12.10 11.72 -0.27
CA ASN A 72 11.10 12.47 -1.04
C ASN A 72 9.64 12.03 -0.78
N LEU A 73 9.31 11.69 0.47
CA LEU A 73 8.05 11.07 0.89
C LEU A 73 6.82 11.77 0.28
N ALA A 74 6.77 13.10 0.38
CA ALA A 74 5.64 13.90 -0.11
C ALA A 74 5.51 13.82 -1.64
N GLU A 75 6.62 13.91 -2.37
CA GLU A 75 6.63 13.88 -3.84
C GLU A 75 6.24 12.50 -4.37
N GLU A 76 6.86 11.44 -3.83
CA GLU A 76 6.59 10.06 -4.23
C GLU A 76 5.18 9.62 -3.85
N GLY A 77 4.72 10.01 -2.67
CA GLY A 77 3.34 9.77 -2.24
C GLY A 77 2.33 10.50 -3.13
N LEU A 78 2.55 11.77 -3.49
CA LEU A 78 1.68 12.51 -4.40
C LEU A 78 1.64 11.90 -5.80
N LYS A 79 2.78 11.45 -6.34
CA LYS A 79 2.85 10.73 -7.62
C LYS A 79 1.98 9.46 -7.57
N LYS A 80 2.11 8.66 -6.50
CA LYS A 80 1.34 7.42 -6.32
C LYS A 80 -0.15 7.71 -6.14
N LEU A 81 -0.52 8.71 -5.33
CA LEU A 81 -1.91 9.13 -5.15
C LEU A 81 -2.59 9.47 -6.48
N ARG A 82 -1.93 10.28 -7.32
CA ARG A 82 -2.46 10.66 -8.65
C ARG A 82 -2.51 9.47 -9.59
N LYS A 83 -1.41 8.73 -9.72
CA LYS A 83 -1.30 7.58 -10.64
C LYS A 83 -2.34 6.51 -10.34
N LYS A 84 -2.66 6.28 -9.06
CA LYS A 84 -3.58 5.23 -8.60
C LYS A 84 -5.00 5.74 -8.31
N ASN A 85 -5.31 7.01 -8.59
CA ASN A 85 -6.60 7.63 -8.31
C ASN A 85 -7.05 7.47 -6.84
N LEU A 86 -6.12 7.59 -5.88
CA LEU A 86 -6.41 7.47 -4.46
C LEU A 86 -7.08 8.75 -3.93
N ASP A 87 -7.79 8.60 -2.81
CA ASP A 87 -8.32 9.71 -2.02
C ASP A 87 -7.35 10.05 -0.89
N LEU A 88 -6.67 9.04 -0.35
CA LEU A 88 -5.65 9.17 0.68
C LEU A 88 -4.52 8.16 0.43
N ILE A 89 -3.28 8.57 0.68
CA ILE A 89 -2.13 7.66 0.79
C ILE A 89 -1.41 7.90 2.11
N ALA A 90 -1.17 6.82 2.85
CA ALA A 90 -0.39 6.81 4.07
C ALA A 90 1.05 6.40 3.76
N VAL A 91 2.00 7.30 3.95
CA VAL A 91 3.42 7.09 3.63
C VAL A 91 4.20 6.89 4.93
N ASN A 92 4.87 5.75 5.05
CA ASN A 92 5.86 5.48 6.09
C ASN A 92 7.24 5.93 5.61
N ASP A 93 7.98 6.63 6.48
CA ASP A 93 9.43 6.79 6.31
C ASP A 93 10.12 5.50 6.74
N ILE A 94 10.77 4.80 5.82
CA ILE A 94 11.58 3.60 6.13
C ILE A 94 13.09 3.87 6.10
N GLY A 95 13.49 5.13 5.86
CA GLY A 95 14.89 5.56 5.89
C GLY A 95 15.37 6.00 7.27
N GLY A 96 14.46 6.26 8.21
CA GLY A 96 14.77 6.72 9.56
C GLY A 96 14.94 5.61 10.60
N ASP A 97 15.76 5.88 11.63
CA ASP A 97 16.07 4.92 12.71
C ASP A 97 14.89 4.58 13.64
N ARG A 98 13.75 5.27 13.49
CA ARG A 98 12.62 5.24 14.46
C ARG A 98 11.38 4.47 13.98
N THR A 99 11.26 4.21 12.68
CA THR A 99 10.02 3.73 12.02
C THR A 99 10.24 2.41 11.28
N GLY A 100 11.10 1.56 11.82
CA GLY A 100 11.38 0.22 11.28
C GLY A 100 10.20 -0.76 11.42
N PHE A 101 10.17 -1.78 10.56
CA PHE A 101 9.09 -2.76 10.46
C PHE A 101 8.79 -3.51 11.79
N GLU A 102 9.81 -3.71 12.63
CA GLU A 102 9.73 -4.41 13.92
C GLU A 102 9.53 -3.47 15.14
N SER A 103 9.21 -2.19 14.93
CA SER A 103 8.89 -1.25 16.02
C SER A 103 7.42 -1.31 16.42
N GLU A 104 7.09 -1.10 17.70
CA GLU A 104 5.70 -0.93 18.15
C GLU A 104 5.13 0.48 17.88
N THR A 105 5.98 1.38 17.39
CA THR A 105 5.64 2.79 17.11
C THR A 105 5.68 3.08 15.62
N ASN A 106 4.98 4.13 15.21
CA ASN A 106 4.94 4.57 13.83
C ASN A 106 4.65 6.08 13.72
N GLN A 107 4.96 6.65 12.56
CA GLN A 107 4.58 8.00 12.15
C GLN A 107 4.27 7.98 10.65
N LEU A 108 3.05 8.38 10.29
CA LEU A 108 2.62 8.45 8.90
C LEU A 108 2.62 9.88 8.40
N LEU A 109 3.09 10.08 7.18
CA LEU A 109 2.72 11.23 6.36
C LEU A 109 1.48 10.87 5.55
N LEU A 110 0.36 11.52 5.86
CA LEU A 110 -0.87 11.40 5.10
C LEU A 110 -0.89 12.42 3.98
N ILE A 111 -1.24 11.96 2.78
CA ILE A 111 -1.35 12.81 1.61
C ILE A 111 -2.73 12.59 1.00
N THR A 112 -3.45 13.68 0.78
CA THR A 112 -4.74 13.71 0.10
C THR A 112 -4.67 14.68 -1.08
N ARG A 113 -5.80 14.88 -1.76
CA ARG A 113 -5.90 15.92 -2.81
C ARG A 113 -5.90 17.34 -2.25
N SER A 114 -6.30 17.53 -0.99
CA SER A 114 -6.37 18.85 -0.36
C SER A 114 -5.08 19.26 0.34
N GLY A 115 -4.21 18.30 0.69
CA GLY A 115 -2.92 18.62 1.30
C GLY A 115 -2.24 17.43 1.96
N THR A 116 -1.24 17.74 2.76
CA THR A 116 -0.41 16.78 3.49
C THR A 116 -0.49 17.04 5.00
N GLU A 117 -0.55 15.97 5.78
CA GLU A 117 -0.57 16.01 7.25
C GLU A 117 0.39 14.96 7.80
N THR A 118 1.28 15.36 8.71
CA THR A 118 2.13 14.40 9.43
C THR A 118 1.46 14.04 10.76
N LEU A 119 1.17 12.75 10.95
CA LEU A 119 0.65 12.25 12.22
C LEU A 119 1.72 12.31 13.33
N PRO A 120 1.33 12.38 14.61
CA PRO A 120 2.28 12.25 15.71
C PRO A 120 2.97 10.87 15.71
N PHE A 121 4.22 10.84 16.17
CA PHE A 121 4.93 9.59 16.42
C PHE A 121 4.35 8.92 17.68
N THR A 122 3.70 7.77 17.51
CA THR A 122 2.94 7.10 18.57
C THR A 122 2.86 5.59 18.30
N SER A 123 2.16 4.83 19.15
CA SER A 123 1.97 3.39 18.94
C SER A 123 1.28 3.10 17.60
N LYS A 124 1.56 1.93 17.00
CA LYS A 124 0.89 1.48 15.76
C LYS A 124 -0.64 1.46 15.90
N ALA A 125 -1.16 1.08 17.07
CA ALA A 125 -2.59 1.08 17.35
C ALA A 125 -3.17 2.51 17.29
N HIS A 126 -2.56 3.45 18.01
CA HIS A 126 -3.05 4.83 18.01
C HIS A 126 -2.88 5.51 16.64
N THR A 127 -1.80 5.19 15.90
CA THR A 127 -1.63 5.64 14.52
C THR A 127 -2.73 5.10 13.60
N ALA A 128 -3.20 3.87 13.81
CA ALA A 128 -4.32 3.32 13.06
C ALA A 128 -5.64 4.05 13.38
N ASP A 129 -5.89 4.39 14.64
CA ASP A 129 -7.07 5.18 15.05
C ASP A 129 -7.07 6.55 14.35
N LEU A 130 -5.94 7.27 14.42
CA LEU A 130 -5.78 8.58 13.79
C LEU A 130 -5.93 8.52 12.27
N LEU A 131 -5.39 7.48 11.64
CA LEU A 131 -5.60 7.25 10.21
C LEU A 131 -7.09 7.01 9.90
N TRP A 132 -7.76 6.20 10.71
CA TRP A 132 -9.17 5.88 10.51
C TRP A 132 -10.07 7.11 10.66
N ASP A 133 -9.80 7.99 11.62
CA ASP A 133 -10.51 9.28 11.76
C ASP A 133 -10.44 10.11 10.47
N ARG A 134 -9.27 10.14 9.81
CA ARG A 134 -9.10 10.85 8.54
C ARG A 134 -9.80 10.15 7.38
N ILE A 135 -9.86 8.82 7.38
CA ILE A 135 -10.60 8.05 6.38
C ILE A 135 -12.10 8.32 6.51
N VAL A 136 -12.63 8.32 7.73
CA VAL A 136 -14.05 8.59 7.98
C VAL A 136 -14.44 10.01 7.57
N ALA A 137 -13.56 10.99 7.76
CA ALA A 137 -13.78 12.37 7.33
C ALA A 137 -13.84 12.57 5.80
N LEU A 138 -13.52 11.54 5.00
CA LEU A 138 -13.62 11.55 3.53
C LEU A 138 -14.94 10.96 3.00
N LEU A 139 -15.77 10.38 3.87
CA LEU A 139 -17.10 9.86 3.55
C LEU A 139 -18.14 10.99 3.56
#